data_AF-A0A840VDP3-F1
#
_entry.id   AF-A0A840VDP3-F1
#
_cell.length_a   1.000
_cell.length_b   1.000
_cell.length_c   1.000
_cell.angle_alpha   90.00
_cell.angle_beta   90.00
_cell.angle_gamma   90.00
#
_symmetry.space_group_name_H-M   'P 1'
#
loop_
_entity.id
_entity.type
_entity.pdbx_description
1 polymer ?
#
loop_
_entity_poly.entity_id
_entity_poly.type
_entity_poly.pdbx_seq_one_letter_code
_entity_poly.pdbx_strand_id
1 'polypeptide(L)'
;MARPNSTDEPSRRKQILVGAGVIGSVGLVLVIASLGRFLPGAVGEAFGLLSGIVSTPFLMEISLAGLGLLAVLIFNHFRQVREGDDYVYLEEVTGPEADKLPEQARWATYSEAPLESASLTLRDELEGCLAIDDWNRASELLADMNPQDLHHPDILELRLQLAEATQKSEQVAKIRALLASTKDLGKEPQ
;
A
#
# COMPACT_ATOMS: atom_id res chain seq x y z
N MET A 1 0.92 -32.31 14.83
CA MET A 1 -0.57 -32.37 14.73
C MET A 1 -0.94 -31.78 13.38
N ALA A 2 -1.22 -32.62 12.39
CA ALA A 2 -1.62 -32.16 11.06
C ALA A 2 -3.10 -31.75 11.09
N ARG A 3 -3.41 -30.50 10.72
CA ARG A 3 -4.79 -30.09 10.43
C ARG A 3 -5.19 -30.66 9.07
N PRO A 4 -6.27 -31.44 8.94
CA PRO A 4 -6.87 -31.68 7.64
C PRO A 4 -7.60 -30.40 7.22
N ASN A 5 -7.00 -29.61 6.33
CA ASN A 5 -7.64 -28.43 5.76
C ASN A 5 -8.38 -28.85 4.48
N SER A 6 -9.71 -28.96 4.54
CA SER A 6 -10.57 -29.36 3.42
C SER A 6 -11.09 -28.18 2.60
N THR A 7 -10.36 -27.05 2.56
CA THR A 7 -10.78 -25.83 1.83
C THR A 7 -9.99 -25.53 0.55
N ASP A 8 -9.10 -26.43 0.10
CA ASP A 8 -8.27 -26.23 -1.11
C ASP A 8 -8.89 -26.77 -2.42
N GLU A 9 -10.04 -27.45 -2.35
CA GLU A 9 -10.77 -28.00 -3.50
C GLU A 9 -11.17 -26.97 -4.59
N PRO A 10 -11.72 -25.77 -4.27
CA PRO A 10 -12.17 -24.84 -5.30
C PRO A 10 -10.99 -24.24 -6.09
N SER A 11 -9.84 -24.04 -5.44
CA SER A 11 -8.64 -23.51 -6.08
C SER A 11 -8.04 -24.52 -7.06
N ARG A 12 -7.92 -25.79 -6.64
CA ARG A 12 -7.39 -26.86 -7.48
C ARG A 12 -8.25 -27.13 -8.71
N ARG A 13 -9.58 -27.19 -8.53
CA ARG A 13 -10.52 -27.35 -9.66
C ARG A 13 -10.44 -26.18 -10.64
N LYS A 14 -10.33 -24.95 -10.14
CA LYS A 14 -10.18 -23.75 -10.97
C LYS A 14 -8.87 -23.75 -11.74
N GLN A 15 -7.76 -24.16 -11.11
CA GLN A 15 -6.46 -24.31 -11.79
C GLN A 15 -6.51 -25.39 -12.87
N ILE A 16 -7.12 -26.54 -12.59
CA ILE A 16 -7.29 -27.62 -13.58
C ILE A 16 -8.15 -27.14 -14.75
N LEU A 17 -9.24 -26.40 -14.48
CA LEU A 17 -10.12 -25.88 -15.53
C LEU A 17 -9.40 -24.83 -16.41
N VAL A 18 -8.60 -23.94 -15.81
CA VAL A 18 -7.80 -22.95 -16.54
C VAL A 18 -6.73 -23.65 -17.38
N GLY A 19 -6.01 -24.61 -16.80
CA GLY A 19 -5.00 -25.39 -17.52
C GLY A 19 -5.60 -26.18 -18.69
N ALA A 20 -6.74 -26.84 -18.47
CA ALA A 20 -7.49 -27.53 -19.52
C ALA A 20 -7.98 -26.57 -20.61
N GLY A 21 -8.41 -25.37 -20.25
CA GLY A 21 -8.82 -24.33 -21.18
C GLY A 21 -7.67 -23.86 -22.08
N VAL A 22 -6.48 -23.66 -21.52
CA VAL A 22 -5.27 -23.25 -22.27
C VAL A 22 -4.81 -24.36 -23.22
N ILE A 23 -4.75 -25.61 -22.74
CA ILE A 23 -4.35 -26.75 -23.59
C ILE A 23 -5.40 -26.97 -24.70
N GLY A 24 -6.68 -26.90 -24.36
CA GLY A 24 -7.79 -27.04 -25.30
C GLY A 24 -7.81 -25.95 -26.37
N SER A 25 -7.54 -24.70 -26.02
CA SER A 25 -7.50 -23.59 -26.98
C SER A 25 -6.34 -23.74 -27.97
N VAL A 26 -5.16 -24.11 -27.50
CA VAL A 26 -4.00 -24.39 -28.35
C VAL A 26 -4.29 -25.56 -29.29
N GLY A 27 -4.84 -26.66 -28.77
CA GLY A 27 -5.24 -27.80 -29.57
C GLY A 27 -6.26 -27.44 -30.65
N LEU A 28 -7.25 -26.62 -30.32
CA LEU A 28 -8.27 -26.16 -31.27
C LEU A 28 -7.66 -25.32 -32.40
N VAL A 29 -6.73 -24.41 -32.09
CA VAL A 29 -6.03 -23.60 -33.09
C VAL A 29 -5.24 -24.48 -34.05
N LEU A 30 -4.54 -25.51 -33.54
CA LEU A 30 -3.79 -26.45 -34.37
C LEU A 30 -4.71 -27.27 -35.30
N VAL A 31 -5.88 -27.70 -34.80
CA VAL A 31 -6.87 -28.41 -35.60
C VAL A 31 -7.45 -27.50 -36.71
N ILE A 32 -7.77 -26.25 -36.39
CA ILE A 32 -8.26 -25.26 -37.38
C ILE A 32 -7.20 -24.99 -38.44
N ALA A 33 -5.94 -24.80 -38.05
CA ALA A 33 -4.83 -24.59 -38.96
C ALA A 33 -4.60 -25.81 -39.89
N SER A 34 -4.77 -27.02 -39.35
CA SER A 34 -4.70 -28.26 -40.12
C SER A 34 -5.86 -28.39 -41.11
N LEU A 35 -7.08 -28.03 -40.70
CA LEU A 35 -8.27 -28.03 -41.56
C LEU A 35 -8.15 -27.04 -42.74
N GLY A 36 -7.40 -25.95 -42.56
CA GLY A 36 -7.10 -24.98 -43.63
C GLY A 36 -6.40 -25.59 -44.86
N ARG A 37 -5.74 -26.74 -44.71
CA ARG A 37 -5.15 -27.50 -45.82
C ARG A 37 -6.18 -28.04 -46.82
N PHE A 38 -7.42 -28.26 -46.38
CA PHE A 38 -8.47 -28.82 -47.24
C PHE A 38 -9.22 -27.76 -48.06
N LEU A 39 -8.86 -26.48 -47.93
CA LEU A 39 -9.45 -25.41 -48.74
C LEU A 39 -8.97 -25.52 -50.21
N PRO A 40 -9.87 -25.43 -51.20
CA PRO A 40 -9.49 -25.46 -52.61
C PRO A 40 -8.83 -24.13 -53.04
N GLY A 41 -7.87 -24.22 -53.98
CA GLY A 41 -7.18 -23.08 -54.58
C GLY A 41 -5.82 -22.74 -53.94
N ALA A 42 -5.25 -21.59 -54.31
CA ALA A 42 -3.91 -21.16 -53.89
C ALA A 42 -3.76 -21.03 -52.35
N VAL A 43 -4.87 -20.80 -51.64
CA VAL A 43 -4.89 -20.71 -50.18
C VAL A 43 -4.59 -22.07 -49.54
N GLY A 44 -5.21 -23.16 -50.02
CA GLY A 44 -4.93 -24.50 -49.49
C GLY A 44 -3.52 -25.00 -49.80
N GLU A 45 -2.98 -24.63 -50.97
CA GLU A 45 -1.59 -24.95 -51.34
C GLU A 45 -0.60 -24.20 -50.43
N ALA A 46 -0.84 -22.92 -50.15
CA ALA A 46 -0.06 -22.14 -49.21
C ALA A 46 -0.11 -22.72 -47.78
N PHE A 47 -1.30 -23.10 -47.29
CA PHE A 47 -1.46 -23.77 -45.99
C PHE A 47 -0.79 -25.14 -45.97
N GLY A 48 -0.84 -25.90 -47.07
CA GLY A 48 -0.17 -27.18 -47.21
C GLY A 48 1.36 -27.08 -47.14
N LEU A 49 1.92 -26.07 -47.79
CA LEU A 49 3.36 -25.77 -47.76
C LEU A 49 3.81 -25.28 -46.37
N LEU A 50 3.09 -24.32 -45.79
CA LEU A 50 3.36 -23.80 -44.44
C LEU A 50 3.25 -24.90 -43.38
N SER A 51 2.22 -25.74 -43.46
CA SER A 51 2.05 -26.89 -42.57
C SER A 51 3.20 -27.89 -42.71
N GLY A 52 3.71 -28.11 -43.92
CA GLY A 52 4.88 -28.95 -44.16
C GLY A 52 6.16 -28.38 -43.52
N ILE A 53 6.37 -27.08 -43.64
CA ILE A 53 7.52 -26.39 -43.03
C ILE A 53 7.42 -26.44 -41.49
N VAL A 54 6.27 -26.07 -40.94
CA VAL A 54 6.06 -26.02 -39.49
C VAL A 54 6.14 -27.40 -38.84
N SER A 55 5.79 -28.47 -39.56
CA SER A 55 5.87 -29.85 -39.08
C SER A 55 7.30 -30.42 -39.03
N THR A 56 8.31 -29.64 -39.42
CA THR A 56 9.71 -30.08 -39.27
C THR A 56 10.06 -30.20 -37.78
N PRO A 57 10.83 -31.22 -37.35
CA PRO A 57 11.11 -31.48 -35.94
C PRO A 57 11.70 -30.26 -35.21
N PHE A 58 12.61 -29.54 -35.87
CA PHE A 58 13.24 -28.34 -35.32
C PHE A 58 12.25 -27.19 -35.07
N LEU A 59 11.36 -26.91 -36.03
CA LEU A 59 10.36 -25.85 -35.86
C LEU A 59 9.28 -26.23 -34.86
N MET A 60 8.92 -27.51 -34.77
CA MET A 60 8.01 -28.03 -33.74
C MET A 60 8.57 -27.81 -32.33
N GLU A 61 9.85 -28.11 -32.11
CA GLU A 61 10.50 -27.90 -30.80
C GLU A 61 10.56 -26.42 -30.41
N ILE A 62 10.97 -25.54 -31.33
CA ILE A 62 10.99 -24.09 -31.09
C ILE A 62 9.58 -23.56 -30.81
N SER A 63 8.59 -24.05 -31.55
CA SER A 63 7.19 -23.65 -31.35
C SER A 63 6.67 -24.11 -29.98
N LEU A 64 7.00 -25.32 -29.54
CA LEU A 64 6.67 -25.82 -28.20
C LEU A 64 7.36 -25.02 -27.10
N ALA A 65 8.65 -24.72 -27.25
CA ALA A 65 9.40 -23.91 -26.30
C ALA A 65 8.84 -22.48 -26.20
N GLY A 66 8.58 -21.85 -27.36
CA GLY A 66 7.98 -20.52 -27.44
C GLY A 66 6.57 -20.47 -26.87
N LEU A 67 5.75 -21.48 -27.15
CA LEU A 67 4.39 -21.60 -26.62
C LEU A 67 4.40 -21.85 -25.11
N GLY A 68 5.33 -22.65 -24.61
CA GLY A 68 5.54 -22.84 -23.17
C GLY A 68 5.94 -21.54 -22.48
N LEU A 69 6.89 -20.79 -23.04
CA LEU A 69 7.28 -19.48 -22.52
C LEU A 69 6.11 -18.49 -22.54
N LEU A 70 5.39 -18.41 -23.65
CA LEU A 70 4.22 -17.55 -23.78
C LEU A 70 3.13 -17.90 -22.76
N ALA A 71 2.88 -19.19 -22.52
CA ALA A 71 1.93 -19.65 -21.52
C ALA A 71 2.34 -19.22 -20.11
N VAL A 72 3.63 -19.32 -19.76
CA VAL A 72 4.16 -18.83 -18.48
C VAL A 72 3.98 -17.32 -18.35
N LEU A 73 4.29 -16.55 -19.40
CA LEU A 73 4.12 -15.10 -19.39
C LEU A 73 2.66 -14.69 -19.20
N ILE A 74 1.74 -15.30 -19.95
CA ILE A 74 0.30 -15.04 -19.84
C ILE A 74 -0.19 -15.41 -18.44
N PHE A 75 0.21 -16.57 -17.91
CA PHE A 75 -0.18 -17.00 -16.58
C PHE A 75 0.33 -16.03 -15.51
N ASN A 76 1.61 -15.62 -15.60
CA ASN A 76 2.20 -14.69 -14.65
C ASN A 76 1.52 -13.31 -14.72
N HIS A 77 1.24 -12.82 -15.92
CA HIS A 77 0.51 -11.56 -16.11
C HIS A 77 -0.92 -11.64 -15.56
N PHE A 78 -1.63 -12.74 -15.84
CA PHE A 78 -2.97 -12.96 -15.30
C PHE A 78 -2.97 -13.06 -13.77
N ARG A 79 -1.95 -13.69 -13.19
CA ARG A 79 -1.75 -13.71 -11.73
C ARG A 79 -1.54 -12.30 -11.20
N GLN A 80 -0.61 -11.54 -11.77
CA GLN A 80 -0.32 -10.16 -11.37
C GLN A 80 -1.57 -9.26 -11.43
N VAL A 81 -2.36 -9.35 -12.50
CA VAL A 81 -3.61 -8.57 -12.63
C VAL A 81 -4.65 -8.94 -11.58
N ARG A 82 -4.67 -10.20 -11.11
CA ARG A 82 -5.68 -10.70 -10.16
C ARG A 82 -5.27 -10.56 -8.70
N GLU A 83 -3.99 -10.69 -8.40
CA GLU A 83 -3.43 -10.68 -7.04
C GLU A 83 -2.91 -9.30 -6.63
N GLY A 84 -2.71 -8.38 -7.58
CA GLY A 84 -2.20 -7.03 -7.32
C GLY A 84 -0.67 -6.96 -7.43
N ASP A 85 -0.12 -5.76 -7.22
CA ASP A 85 1.33 -5.55 -7.24
C ASP A 85 1.95 -6.22 -6.00
N ASP A 86 2.85 -7.18 -6.22
CA ASP A 86 3.62 -7.88 -5.16
C ASP A 86 4.68 -6.96 -4.48
N TYR A 87 4.61 -5.64 -4.71
CA TYR A 87 5.52 -4.69 -4.10
C TYR A 87 5.04 -4.33 -2.70
N VAL A 88 5.96 -4.41 -1.75
CA VAL A 88 5.68 -4.15 -0.34
C VAL A 88 6.56 -3.02 0.13
N TYR A 89 5.95 -2.02 0.76
CA TYR A 89 6.67 -0.87 1.31
C TYR A 89 7.35 -1.28 2.62
N LEU A 90 8.66 -1.09 2.67
CA LEU A 90 9.49 -1.32 3.86
C LEU A 90 9.76 0.04 4.50
N GLU A 91 9.19 0.26 5.67
CA GLU A 91 9.54 1.40 6.51
C GLU A 91 10.51 0.92 7.60
N GLU A 92 11.71 1.52 7.61
CA GLU A 92 12.72 1.31 8.64
C GLU A 92 12.58 2.40 9.69
N VAL A 93 12.30 2.01 10.94
CA VAL A 93 12.23 2.95 12.06
C VAL A 93 13.62 3.53 12.30
N THR A 94 13.85 4.78 11.85
CA THR A 94 15.12 5.49 12.05
C THR A 94 15.02 6.42 13.25
N GLY A 95 15.78 6.15 14.31
CA GLY A 95 15.82 7.00 15.51
C GLY A 95 16.72 6.44 16.62
N PRO A 96 17.09 7.25 17.64
CA PRO A 96 17.99 6.86 18.72
C PRO A 96 17.46 5.74 19.63
N GLU A 97 16.18 5.38 19.51
CA GLU A 97 15.56 4.25 20.21
C GLU A 97 15.34 3.01 19.33
N ALA A 98 15.67 3.08 18.03
CA ALA A 98 15.46 1.97 17.09
C ALA A 98 16.23 0.70 17.49
N ASP A 99 17.41 0.87 18.10
CA ASP A 99 18.23 -0.23 18.60
C ASP A 99 17.63 -0.96 19.80
N LYS A 100 16.69 -0.33 20.53
CA LYS A 100 16.00 -0.93 21.68
C LYS A 100 14.82 -1.80 21.26
N LEU A 101 14.37 -1.70 20.01
CA LEU A 101 13.25 -2.48 19.49
C LEU A 101 13.71 -3.88 19.06
N PRO A 102 12.89 -4.93 19.30
CA PRO A 102 13.11 -6.26 18.73
C PRO A 102 13.23 -6.16 17.21
N GLU A 103 14.09 -6.99 16.60
CA GLU A 103 14.37 -6.95 15.16
C GLU A 103 13.09 -6.94 14.30
N GLN A 104 12.07 -7.71 14.72
CA GLN A 104 10.75 -7.83 14.08
C GLN A 104 9.90 -6.55 14.11
N ALA A 105 10.21 -5.62 15.02
CA ALA A 105 9.51 -4.34 15.17
C ALA A 105 10.27 -3.17 14.50
N ARG A 106 11.47 -3.43 13.94
CA ARG A 106 12.26 -2.42 13.22
C ARG A 106 11.82 -2.24 11.77
N TRP A 107 11.09 -3.23 11.25
CA TRP A 107 10.56 -3.22 9.90
C TRP A 107 9.04 -3.40 9.96
N ALA A 108 8.33 -2.41 9.42
CA ALA A 108 6.92 -2.56 9.11
C ALA A 108 6.76 -2.76 7.61
N THR A 109 5.87 -3.68 7.25
CA THR A 109 5.65 -4.17 5.89
C THR A 109 4.24 -3.73 5.49
N TYR A 110 4.13 -2.71 4.65
CA TYR A 110 2.85 -2.13 4.26
C TYR A 110 2.50 -2.46 2.81
N SER A 111 1.24 -2.84 2.58
CA SER A 111 0.71 -3.10 1.24
C SER A 111 0.38 -1.82 0.46
N GLU A 112 0.22 -0.70 1.16
CA GLU A 112 -0.06 0.61 0.59
C GLU A 112 1.06 1.58 0.93
N ALA A 113 1.28 2.58 0.08
CA ALA A 113 2.29 3.60 0.33
C ALA A 113 1.92 4.35 1.63
N PRO A 114 2.86 4.51 2.58
CA PRO A 114 2.62 5.30 3.78
C PRO A 114 2.18 6.71 3.43
N LEU A 115 1.31 7.29 4.26
CA LEU A 115 0.94 8.70 4.12
C LEU A 115 2.21 9.56 4.24
N GLU A 116 2.36 10.57 3.39
CA GLU A 116 3.43 11.55 3.55
C GLU A 116 3.35 12.15 4.95
N SER A 117 4.48 12.20 5.65
CA SER A 117 4.56 12.86 6.94
C SER A 117 4.19 14.32 6.75
N ALA A 118 2.98 14.69 7.21
CA ALA A 118 2.58 16.09 7.25
C ALA A 118 3.61 16.85 8.07
N SER A 119 4.05 18.02 7.58
CA SER A 119 4.85 18.94 8.38
C SER A 119 4.03 19.33 9.61
N LEU A 120 4.36 18.76 10.76
CA LEU A 120 3.71 19.09 12.02
C LEU A 120 3.84 20.59 12.27
N THR A 121 2.73 21.24 12.57
CA THR A 121 2.80 22.63 13.02
C THR A 121 3.33 22.67 14.46
N LEU A 122 3.91 23.80 14.89
CA LEU A 122 4.39 23.97 16.27
C LEU A 122 3.28 23.70 17.32
N ARG A 123 2.02 23.88 16.94
CA ARG A 123 0.85 23.52 17.75
C ARG A 123 0.74 22.01 17.90
N ASP A 124 0.81 21.26 16.80
CA ASP A 124 0.65 19.80 16.82
C ASP A 124 1.79 19.14 17.62
N GLU A 125 3.00 19.69 17.50
CA GLU A 125 4.15 19.26 18.31
C GLU A 125 3.92 19.55 19.81
N LEU A 126 3.38 20.73 20.15
CA LEU A 126 3.06 21.10 21.54
C LEU A 126 1.99 20.18 22.14
N GLU A 127 0.92 19.89 21.41
CA GLU A 127 -0.13 18.96 21.84
C GLU A 127 0.43 17.55 22.06
N GLY A 128 1.28 17.09 21.14
CA GLY A 128 1.99 15.82 21.27
C GLY A 128 2.85 15.75 22.53
N CYS A 129 3.65 16.78 22.81
CA CYS A 129 4.48 16.85 24.01
C CYS A 129 3.64 16.82 25.30
N LEU A 130 2.51 17.52 25.34
CA LEU A 130 1.61 17.49 26.49
C LEU A 130 0.95 16.11 26.68
N ALA A 131 0.63 15.41 25.58
CA ALA A 131 0.02 14.09 25.63
C ALA A 131 0.96 12.99 26.16
N ILE A 132 2.28 13.18 26.03
CA ILE A 132 3.31 12.25 26.52
C ILE A 132 3.99 12.72 27.82
N ASP A 133 3.44 13.74 28.49
CA ASP A 133 3.96 14.35 29.71
C ASP A 133 5.39 14.94 29.58
N ASP A 134 5.81 15.33 28.37
CA ASP A 134 7.09 16.01 28.15
C ASP A 134 6.95 17.54 28.34
N TRP A 135 6.88 17.92 29.62
CA TRP A 135 6.68 19.31 30.04
C TRP A 135 7.85 20.24 29.67
N ASN A 136 9.07 19.70 29.59
CA ASN A 136 10.25 20.48 29.27
C ASN A 136 10.20 20.89 27.80
N ARG A 137 9.99 19.92 26.90
CA ARG A 137 9.88 20.20 25.47
C ARG A 137 8.68 21.08 25.14
N ALA A 138 7.54 20.87 25.81
CA ALA A 138 6.38 21.74 25.68
C ALA A 138 6.68 23.21 26.07
N SER A 139 7.51 23.43 27.09
CA SER A 139 7.90 24.77 27.52
C SER A 139 8.85 25.48 26.53
N GLU A 140 9.75 24.72 25.89
CA GLU A 140 10.63 25.21 24.83
C GLU A 140 9.82 25.62 23.60
N LEU A 141 8.89 24.76 23.16
CA LEU A 141 8.03 25.04 22.01
C LEU A 141 7.18 26.30 22.21
N LEU A 142 6.68 26.54 23.42
CA LEU A 142 5.99 27.79 23.76
C LEU A 142 6.89 29.02 23.78
N ALA A 143 8.18 28.86 24.08
CA ALA A 143 9.14 29.97 24.04
C ALA A 143 9.51 30.35 22.60
N ASP A 144 9.50 29.37 21.69
CA ASP A 144 9.78 29.56 20.27
C ASP A 144 8.57 30.09 19.46
N MET A 145 7.37 30.05 20.03
CA MET A 145 6.17 30.61 19.39
C MET A 145 6.19 32.14 19.34
N ASN A 146 5.63 32.70 18.26
CA ASN A 146 5.47 34.14 18.11
C ASN A 146 4.53 34.70 19.21
N PRO A 147 4.86 35.83 19.86
CA PRO A 147 4.01 36.45 20.88
C PRO A 147 2.53 36.66 20.50
N GLN A 148 2.22 36.83 19.21
CA GLN A 148 0.85 36.99 18.74
C GLN A 148 0.06 35.67 18.76
N ASP A 149 0.70 34.54 18.46
CA ASP A 149 0.06 33.22 18.43
C ASP A 149 -0.19 32.66 19.84
N LEU A 150 0.60 33.11 20.82
CA LEU A 150 0.43 32.77 22.23
C LEU A 150 -0.89 33.24 22.85
N HIS A 151 -1.58 34.17 22.19
CA HIS A 151 -2.89 34.68 22.60
C HIS A 151 -4.06 33.99 21.88
N HIS A 152 -3.78 33.08 20.95
CA HIS A 152 -4.81 32.31 20.28
C HIS A 152 -5.54 31.40 21.30
N PRO A 153 -6.88 31.30 21.26
CA PRO A 153 -7.66 30.53 22.24
C PRO A 153 -7.15 29.09 22.40
N ASP A 154 -6.89 28.39 21.30
CA ASP A 154 -6.40 27.01 21.29
C ASP A 154 -5.04 26.86 22.00
N ILE A 155 -4.12 27.80 21.81
CA ILE A 155 -2.79 27.77 22.47
C ILE A 155 -2.93 28.15 23.95
N LEU A 156 -3.86 29.03 24.31
CA LEU A 156 -4.14 29.36 25.70
C LEU A 156 -4.66 28.15 26.49
N GLU A 157 -5.44 27.27 25.88
CA GLU A 157 -5.88 26.01 26.51
C GLU A 157 -4.69 25.07 26.76
N LEU A 158 -3.79 24.90 25.78
CA LEU A 158 -2.59 24.08 25.95
C LEU A 158 -1.62 24.68 27.00
N ARG A 159 -1.49 26.01 27.04
CA ARG A 159 -0.71 26.71 28.08
C ARG A 159 -1.33 26.56 29.46
N LEU A 160 -2.65 26.52 29.56
CA LEU A 160 -3.35 26.27 30.81
C LEU A 160 -3.06 24.85 31.30
N GLN A 161 -3.15 23.84 30.43
CA GLN A 161 -2.82 22.45 30.75
C GLN A 161 -1.37 22.33 31.25
N LEU A 162 -0.41 22.96 30.59
CA LEU A 162 0.98 22.99 31.04
C LEU A 162 1.15 23.70 32.41
N ALA A 163 0.46 24.81 32.62
CA ALA A 163 0.54 25.57 33.88
C ALA A 163 -0.12 24.81 35.06
N GLU A 164 -1.18 24.06 34.79
CA GLU A 164 -1.84 23.17 35.75
C GLU A 164 -0.95 21.97 36.09
N ALA A 165 -0.33 21.32 35.08
CA ALA A 165 0.61 20.21 35.27
C ALA A 165 1.87 20.63 36.05
N THR A 166 2.37 21.85 35.83
CA THR A 166 3.58 22.39 36.50
C THR A 166 3.29 23.13 37.82
N GLN A 167 2.05 23.09 38.32
CA GLN A 167 1.61 23.70 39.58
C GLN A 167 1.85 25.23 39.71
N LYS A 168 1.88 25.96 38.58
CA LYS A 168 2.10 27.42 38.55
C LYS A 168 0.79 28.19 38.74
N SER A 169 0.24 28.15 39.96
CA SER A 169 -1.09 28.68 40.32
C SER A 169 -1.35 30.14 39.92
N GLU A 170 -0.34 31.01 39.96
CA GLU A 170 -0.48 32.41 39.56
C GLU A 170 -0.67 32.57 38.04
N GLN A 171 -0.05 31.71 37.24
CA GLN A 171 -0.16 31.73 35.78
C GLN A 171 -1.49 31.13 35.32
N VAL A 172 -1.96 30.08 35.99
CA VAL A 172 -3.29 29.49 35.77
C VAL A 172 -4.40 30.53 35.93
N ALA A 173 -4.35 31.34 36.99
CA ALA A 173 -5.35 32.39 37.23
C ALA A 173 -5.35 33.46 36.11
N LYS A 174 -4.17 33.88 35.65
CA LYS A 174 -4.02 34.86 34.56
C LYS A 174 -4.51 34.31 33.22
N ILE A 175 -4.16 33.08 32.87
CA ILE A 175 -4.55 32.45 31.59
C ILE A 175 -6.07 32.19 31.57
N ARG A 176 -6.66 31.74 32.69
CA ARG A 176 -8.11 31.51 32.80
C ARG A 176 -8.91 32.81 32.64
N ALA A 177 -8.40 33.93 33.17
CA ALA A 177 -8.99 35.25 32.97
C ALA A 177 -8.91 35.72 31.51
N LEU A 178 -7.79 35.45 30.83
CA LEU A 178 -7.63 35.73 29.40
C LEU A 178 -8.60 34.91 28.55
N LEU A 179 -8.69 33.59 28.78
CA LEU A 179 -9.65 32.71 28.09
C LEU A 179 -11.11 33.15 28.27
N ALA A 180 -11.50 33.60 29.47
CA ALA A 180 -12.83 34.13 29.72
C ALA A 180 -13.10 35.41 28.90
N SER A 181 -12.13 36.31 28.82
CA SER A 181 -12.20 37.54 28.01
C SER A 181 -12.31 37.24 26.50
N THR A 182 -11.52 36.29 25.98
CA THR A 182 -11.56 35.89 24.57
C THR A 182 -12.88 35.20 24.19
N LYS A 183 -13.50 34.48 25.14
CA LYS A 183 -14.77 33.76 24.92
C LYS A 183 -16.00 34.69 24.96
N ASP A 184 -15.92 35.81 25.70
CA ASP A 184 -16.95 36.86 25.69
C ASP A 184 -16.93 37.70 24.40
N LEU A 185 -15.76 37.90 23.78
CA LEU A 185 -15.63 38.54 22.46
C LEU A 185 -16.20 37.71 21.30
N GLY A 186 -16.44 36.41 21.51
CA GLY A 186 -17.11 35.53 20.55
C GLY A 186 -18.64 35.51 20.64
N LYS A 187 -19.22 36.30 21.56
CA LYS A 187 -20.67 36.47 21.72
C LYS A 187 -21.09 37.92 21.40
N GLU A 188 -20.93 38.34 20.14
CA GLU A 188 -21.79 39.42 19.62
C GLU A 188 -23.05 38.81 18.99
N PRO A 189 -24.23 39.43 19.20
CA PRO A 189 -25.51 38.88 18.77
C PRO A 189 -25.74 39.16 17.28
N GLN A 190 -26.00 38.11 16.51
CA GLN A 190 -26.92 38.15 15.36
C GLN A 190 -27.82 36.93 15.40
#